data_AF-A0A2U1J7R1-F1
#
_entry.id   AF-A0A2U1J7R1-F1
#
_cell.length_a   1.000
_cell.length_b   1.000
_cell.length_c   1.000
_cell.angle_alpha   90.00
_cell.angle_beta   90.00
_cell.angle_gamma   90.00
#
_symmetry.space_group_name_H-M   'P 1'
#
loop_
_entity.id
_entity.type
_entity.pdbx_description
1 polymer ?
#
loop_
_entity_poly.entity_id
_entity_poly.type
_entity_poly.pdbx_seq_one_letter_code
_entity_poly.pdbx_strand_id
1 'polypeptide(L)'
;MRERAQIISAMDESQSTSKNNSTETIEEIKQDIVSGRSNLLSYVGELESYLTSEEATKRVKGMEVLVNILKNLTSNEVNKKTASVLVMFFSLRTSDAVSIPQILDGMWALMNMNDDDEALQRKIVTNVLNKIHVQSYQQRIRNLTFQIIDRYLSIKGKKLINKKTIIDIVTSIDGERDPRNLMLIFDIVTKLVCECDISEAYKASYSNYSI
;
A
#
# COMPACT_ATOMS: atom_id res chain seq x y z
N MET A 1 -12.12 -26.57 0.00
CA MET A 1 -11.07 -27.63 -0.10
C MET A 1 -10.01 -27.26 -1.13
N ARG A 2 -10.41 -26.73 -2.31
CA ARG A 2 -9.49 -26.26 -3.35
C ARG A 2 -8.73 -25.00 -2.95
N GLU A 3 -9.41 -23.95 -2.50
CA GLU A 3 -8.78 -22.68 -2.11
C GLU A 3 -7.75 -22.90 -1.00
N ARG A 4 -8.12 -23.68 0.02
CA ARG A 4 -7.21 -24.08 1.09
C ARG A 4 -5.96 -24.78 0.58
N ALA A 5 -6.10 -25.73 -0.35
CA ALA A 5 -4.96 -26.46 -0.91
C ALA A 5 -4.03 -25.53 -1.70
N GLN A 6 -4.60 -24.62 -2.51
CA GLN A 6 -3.82 -23.62 -3.25
C GLN A 6 -3.10 -22.65 -2.30
N ILE A 7 -3.75 -22.19 -1.22
CA ILE A 7 -3.09 -21.36 -0.21
C ILE A 7 -1.95 -22.11 0.47
N ILE A 8 -2.15 -23.37 0.87
CA ILE A 8 -1.08 -24.18 1.46
C ILE A 8 0.11 -24.30 0.48
N SER A 9 -0.16 -24.59 -0.80
CA SER A 9 0.88 -24.66 -1.83
C SER A 9 1.64 -23.34 -1.97
N ALA A 10 0.92 -22.22 -2.06
CA ALA A 10 1.53 -20.89 -2.16
C ALA A 10 2.36 -20.53 -0.92
N MET A 11 1.91 -20.93 0.27
CA MET A 11 2.63 -20.73 1.53
C MET A 11 3.92 -21.56 1.61
N ASP A 12 3.90 -22.79 1.12
CA ASP A 12 5.09 -23.67 1.09
C ASP A 12 6.10 -23.22 0.05
N GLU A 13 5.64 -22.80 -1.14
CA GLU A 13 6.49 -22.28 -2.22
C GLU A 13 7.22 -21.00 -1.82
N SER A 14 6.58 -20.12 -1.01
CA SER A 14 7.23 -18.93 -0.45
C SER A 14 8.45 -19.24 0.44
N GLN A 15 8.62 -20.48 0.91
CA GLN A 15 9.77 -20.91 1.71
C GLN A 15 10.94 -21.39 0.86
N SER A 16 10.68 -21.83 -0.36
CA SER A 16 11.68 -22.39 -1.26
C SER A 16 12.30 -21.26 -2.10
N THR A 17 13.63 -21.21 -2.21
CA THR A 17 14.37 -20.24 -3.03
C THR A 17 14.09 -20.34 -4.55
N SER A 18 13.20 -21.24 -4.98
CA SER A 18 12.79 -21.41 -6.37
C SER A 18 11.63 -20.47 -6.72
N LYS A 19 11.93 -19.32 -7.32
CA LYS A 19 10.93 -18.34 -7.80
C LYS A 19 9.94 -18.89 -8.84
N ASN A 20 10.21 -20.05 -9.45
CA ASN A 20 9.44 -20.52 -10.59
C ASN A 20 8.09 -21.15 -10.18
N ASN A 21 8.01 -21.83 -9.02
CA ASN A 21 6.80 -22.56 -8.63
C ASN A 21 5.75 -21.65 -7.96
N SER A 22 6.18 -20.69 -7.14
CA SER A 22 5.30 -19.71 -6.50
C SER A 22 4.49 -18.87 -7.49
N THR A 23 4.98 -18.75 -8.71
CA THR A 23 4.30 -18.02 -9.78
C THR A 23 3.17 -18.84 -10.40
N GLU A 24 3.28 -20.17 -10.43
CA GLU A 24 2.29 -21.08 -11.03
C GLU A 24 1.02 -21.14 -10.17
N THR A 25 1.15 -21.40 -8.87
CA THR A 25 0.00 -21.45 -7.94
C THR A 25 -0.77 -20.13 -7.92
N ILE A 26 -0.05 -18.99 -7.94
CA ILE A 26 -0.69 -17.66 -7.95
C ILE A 26 -1.43 -17.42 -9.26
N GLU A 27 -0.90 -17.87 -10.40
CA GLU A 27 -1.60 -17.77 -11.69
C GLU A 27 -2.85 -18.67 -11.70
N GLU A 28 -2.81 -19.87 -11.13
CA GLU A 28 -4.00 -20.73 -10.98
C GLU A 28 -5.10 -20.06 -10.13
N ILE A 29 -4.72 -19.47 -9.00
CA ILE A 29 -5.64 -18.71 -8.13
C ILE A 29 -6.28 -17.57 -8.92
N LYS A 30 -5.48 -16.80 -9.67
CA LYS A 30 -6.00 -15.74 -10.53
C LYS A 30 -6.98 -16.29 -11.57
N GLN A 31 -6.68 -17.40 -12.24
CA GLN A 31 -7.59 -18.03 -13.20
C GLN A 31 -8.91 -18.46 -12.53
N ASP A 32 -8.87 -18.96 -11.29
CA ASP A 32 -10.06 -19.31 -10.52
C ASP A 32 -10.93 -18.09 -10.20
N ILE A 33 -10.30 -16.94 -9.89
CA ILE A 33 -11.02 -15.67 -9.65
C ILE A 33 -11.61 -15.13 -10.96
N VAL A 34 -10.81 -15.07 -12.04
CA VAL A 34 -11.23 -14.52 -13.34
C VAL A 34 -12.37 -15.34 -13.97
N SER A 35 -12.32 -16.67 -13.82
CA SER A 35 -13.39 -17.56 -14.31
C SER A 35 -14.64 -17.59 -13.41
N GLY A 36 -14.61 -16.91 -12.27
CA GLY A 36 -15.70 -16.93 -11.28
C GLY A 36 -15.85 -18.26 -10.54
N ARG A 37 -14.89 -19.19 -10.65
CA ARG A 37 -14.86 -20.44 -9.88
C ARG A 37 -14.67 -20.20 -8.39
N SER A 38 -13.95 -19.13 -8.04
CA SER A 38 -13.83 -18.64 -6.68
C SER A 38 -13.79 -17.10 -6.68
N ASN A 39 -13.58 -16.50 -5.52
CA ASN A 39 -13.46 -15.05 -5.37
C ASN A 39 -12.31 -14.70 -4.40
N LEU A 40 -11.81 -13.47 -4.49
CA LEU A 40 -10.69 -13.01 -3.67
C LEU A 40 -10.94 -13.16 -2.16
N LEU A 41 -12.17 -12.91 -1.70
CA LEU A 41 -12.48 -13.01 -0.26
C LEU A 41 -12.44 -14.45 0.26
N SER A 42 -12.75 -15.44 -0.58
CA SER A 42 -12.57 -16.87 -0.23
C SER A 42 -11.10 -17.16 0.09
N TYR A 43 -10.17 -16.71 -0.76
CA TYR A 43 -8.73 -16.87 -0.52
C TYR A 43 -8.23 -16.08 0.70
N VAL A 44 -8.77 -14.87 0.93
CA VAL A 44 -8.48 -14.10 2.17
C VAL A 44 -8.92 -14.88 3.41
N GLY A 45 -10.07 -15.55 3.37
CA GLY A 45 -10.55 -16.39 4.47
C GLY A 45 -9.61 -17.55 4.77
N GLU A 46 -9.12 -18.25 3.73
CA GLU A 46 -8.15 -19.33 3.89
C GLU A 46 -6.78 -18.84 4.39
N LEU A 47 -6.45 -17.55 4.21
CA LEU A 47 -5.24 -16.94 4.74
C LEU A 47 -5.35 -16.52 6.22
N GLU A 48 -6.54 -16.52 6.81
CA GLU A 48 -6.80 -15.95 8.14
C GLU A 48 -5.86 -16.51 9.22
N SER A 49 -5.66 -17.83 9.27
CA SER A 49 -4.80 -18.48 10.26
C SER A 49 -3.32 -18.09 10.16
N TYR A 50 -2.87 -17.72 8.95
CA TYR A 50 -1.51 -17.24 8.73
C TYR A 50 -1.38 -15.77 9.11
N LEU A 51 -2.37 -14.97 8.70
CA LEU A 51 -2.40 -13.53 8.96
C LEU A 51 -2.51 -13.23 10.45
N THR A 52 -3.22 -14.05 11.23
CA THR A 52 -3.42 -13.87 12.69
C THR A 52 -2.44 -14.66 13.56
N SER A 53 -1.47 -15.36 12.95
CA SER A 53 -0.50 -16.18 13.69
C SER A 53 0.36 -15.36 14.66
N GLU A 54 0.67 -15.91 15.83
CA GLU A 54 1.62 -15.29 16.76
C GLU A 54 3.05 -15.23 16.19
N GLU A 55 3.38 -16.11 15.25
CA GLU A 55 4.68 -16.15 14.58
C GLU A 55 4.78 -15.07 13.49
N ALA A 56 5.68 -14.10 13.70
CA ALA A 56 5.93 -13.01 12.76
C ALA A 56 6.24 -13.50 11.33
N THR A 57 7.01 -14.59 11.20
CA THR A 57 7.38 -15.18 9.92
C THR A 57 6.17 -15.74 9.16
N LYS A 58 5.21 -16.38 9.86
CA LYS A 58 3.97 -16.85 9.25
C LYS A 58 3.09 -15.70 8.80
N ARG A 59 2.98 -14.64 9.61
CA ARG A 59 2.20 -13.43 9.24
C ARG A 59 2.76 -12.75 8.00
N VAL A 60 4.08 -12.54 7.95
CA VAL A 60 4.76 -11.91 6.80
C VAL A 60 4.52 -12.72 5.54
N LYS A 61 4.64 -14.05 5.60
CA LYS A 61 4.37 -14.94 4.45
C LYS A 61 2.90 -14.91 4.01
N GLY A 62 1.95 -14.98 4.95
CA GLY A 62 0.53 -14.86 4.63
C GLY A 62 0.21 -13.52 3.97
N MET A 63 0.84 -12.44 4.44
CA MET A 63 0.70 -11.12 3.83
C MET A 63 1.32 -11.06 2.43
N GLU A 64 2.48 -11.69 2.23
CA GLU A 64 3.15 -11.77 0.93
C GLU A 64 2.29 -12.54 -0.09
N VAL A 65 1.73 -13.69 0.28
CA VAL A 65 0.81 -14.45 -0.59
C VAL A 65 -0.41 -13.62 -0.96
N LEU A 66 -1.06 -12.95 0.01
CA LEU A 66 -2.20 -12.06 -0.26
C LEU A 66 -1.83 -10.97 -1.28
N VAL A 67 -0.69 -10.32 -1.08
CA VAL A 67 -0.21 -9.24 -1.94
C VAL A 67 0.16 -9.74 -3.33
N ASN A 68 0.72 -10.96 -3.44
CA ASN A 68 1.05 -11.57 -4.73
C ASN A 68 -0.21 -11.96 -5.51
N ILE A 69 -1.23 -12.50 -4.85
CA ILE A 69 -2.56 -12.71 -5.47
C ILE A 69 -3.06 -11.36 -5.99
N LEU A 70 -3.07 -10.34 -5.13
CA LEU A 70 -3.58 -9.02 -5.48
C LEU A 70 -2.82 -8.41 -6.68
N LYS A 71 -1.49 -8.46 -6.71
CA LYS A 71 -0.68 -7.93 -7.83
C LYS A 71 -0.97 -8.60 -9.18
N ASN A 72 -1.59 -9.79 -9.18
CA ASN A 72 -1.95 -10.54 -10.39
C ASN A 72 -3.40 -10.31 -10.84
N LEU A 73 -4.17 -9.52 -10.08
CA LEU A 73 -5.54 -9.14 -10.42
C LEU A 73 -5.58 -7.73 -11.02
N THR A 74 -6.74 -7.38 -11.59
CA THR A 74 -7.02 -6.04 -12.12
C THR A 74 -8.27 -5.45 -11.45
N SER A 75 -8.66 -4.24 -11.88
CA SER A 75 -9.89 -3.59 -11.44
C SER A 75 -11.17 -4.34 -11.80
N ASN A 76 -11.10 -5.27 -12.76
CA ASN A 76 -12.23 -6.14 -13.12
C ASN A 76 -12.55 -7.16 -12.01
N GLU A 77 -11.52 -7.69 -11.35
CA GLU A 77 -11.67 -8.68 -10.29
C GLU A 77 -11.75 -8.06 -8.88
N VAL A 78 -11.21 -6.85 -8.71
CA VAL A 78 -11.18 -6.13 -7.43
C VAL A 78 -12.00 -4.85 -7.52
N ASN A 79 -13.30 -4.97 -7.24
CA ASN A 79 -14.20 -3.82 -7.21
C ASN A 79 -13.90 -2.85 -6.03
N LYS A 80 -14.45 -1.64 -6.10
CA LYS A 80 -14.24 -0.57 -5.10
C LYS A 80 -14.58 -0.97 -3.66
N LYS A 81 -15.62 -1.80 -3.46
CA LYS A 81 -16.00 -2.29 -2.13
C LYS A 81 -14.92 -3.22 -1.57
N THR A 82 -14.48 -4.20 -2.35
CA THR A 82 -13.40 -5.12 -1.98
C THR A 82 -12.10 -4.35 -1.74
N ALA A 83 -11.76 -3.40 -2.60
CA ALA A 83 -10.58 -2.54 -2.43
C ALA A 83 -10.63 -1.75 -1.11
N SER A 84 -11.77 -1.15 -0.77
CA SER A 84 -11.94 -0.40 0.49
C SER A 84 -11.79 -1.28 1.74
N VAL A 85 -12.30 -2.52 1.68
CA VAL A 85 -12.12 -3.52 2.75
C VAL A 85 -10.66 -3.90 2.90
N LEU A 86 -9.95 -4.16 1.80
CA LEU A 86 -8.52 -4.50 1.83
C LEU A 86 -7.66 -3.32 2.31
N VAL A 87 -7.95 -2.08 1.90
CA VAL A 87 -7.28 -0.90 2.46
C VAL A 87 -7.48 -0.82 3.96
N MET A 88 -8.71 -1.07 4.45
CA MET A 88 -8.98 -1.07 5.90
C MET A 88 -8.20 -2.17 6.62
N PHE A 89 -8.18 -3.38 6.06
CA PHE A 89 -7.38 -4.49 6.56
C PHE A 89 -5.89 -4.11 6.65
N PHE A 90 -5.27 -3.69 5.54
CA PHE A 90 -3.86 -3.26 5.51
C PHE A 90 -3.57 -2.14 6.53
N SER A 91 -4.51 -1.19 6.68
CA SER A 91 -4.38 -0.08 7.62
C SER A 91 -4.49 -0.50 9.09
N LEU A 92 -5.21 -1.58 9.40
CA LEU A 92 -5.23 -2.16 10.74
C LEU A 92 -3.93 -2.91 11.05
N ARG A 93 -3.25 -3.41 10.01
CA ARG A 93 -2.03 -4.20 10.13
C ARG A 93 -0.75 -3.39 10.19
N THR A 94 -0.79 -2.06 10.05
CA THR A 94 0.40 -1.20 10.15
C THR A 94 1.08 -1.23 11.52
N SER A 95 0.43 -1.72 12.57
CA SER A 95 1.05 -1.96 13.88
C SER A 95 2.04 -3.14 13.87
N ASP A 96 1.96 -4.03 12.88
CA ASP A 96 2.86 -5.16 12.68
C ASP A 96 4.05 -4.71 11.81
N ALA A 97 5.06 -4.12 12.45
CA ALA A 97 6.17 -3.45 11.77
C ALA A 97 6.90 -4.34 10.73
N VAL A 98 6.97 -5.65 10.98
CA VAL A 98 7.59 -6.63 10.06
C VAL A 98 6.81 -6.82 8.76
N SER A 99 5.52 -6.55 8.76
CA SER A 99 4.62 -6.71 7.61
C SER A 99 4.48 -5.42 6.78
N ILE A 100 5.11 -4.32 7.20
CA ILE A 100 5.03 -3.01 6.51
C ILE A 100 5.42 -3.06 5.03
N PRO A 101 6.49 -3.78 4.62
CA PRO A 101 6.83 -3.90 3.20
C PRO A 101 5.67 -4.46 2.36
N GLN A 102 5.03 -5.53 2.83
CA GLN A 102 3.92 -6.17 2.14
C GLN A 102 2.66 -5.30 2.20
N ILE A 103 2.40 -4.64 3.33
CA ILE A 103 1.28 -3.71 3.49
C ILE A 103 1.36 -2.57 2.46
N LEU A 104 2.53 -1.95 2.31
CA LEU A 104 2.72 -0.87 1.33
C LEU A 104 2.60 -1.38 -0.11
N ASP A 105 3.14 -2.56 -0.42
CA ASP A 105 2.98 -3.18 -1.74
C ASP A 105 1.50 -3.46 -2.07
N GLY A 106 0.72 -3.92 -1.09
CA GLY A 106 -0.72 -4.14 -1.22
C GLY A 106 -1.50 -2.84 -1.41
N MET A 107 -1.20 -1.82 -0.61
CA MET A 107 -1.78 -0.49 -0.77
C MET A 107 -1.46 0.12 -2.15
N TRP A 108 -0.22 -0.03 -2.63
CA TRP A 108 0.19 0.40 -3.96
C TRP A 108 -0.59 -0.32 -5.06
N ALA A 109 -0.76 -1.65 -4.97
CA ALA A 109 -1.55 -2.41 -5.93
C ALA A 109 -3.01 -1.91 -6.00
N LEU A 110 -3.66 -1.73 -4.84
CA LEU A 110 -5.05 -1.22 -4.79
C LEU A 110 -5.18 0.20 -5.37
N MET A 111 -4.21 1.05 -5.08
CA MET A 111 -4.15 2.42 -5.59
C MET A 111 -3.99 2.46 -7.12
N ASN A 112 -3.28 1.50 -7.70
CA ASN A 112 -3.13 1.40 -9.15
C ASN A 112 -4.38 0.87 -9.84
N MET A 113 -5.11 -0.05 -9.22
CA MET A 113 -6.35 -0.61 -9.76
C MET A 113 -7.53 0.36 -9.70
N ASN A 114 -7.53 1.29 -8.74
CA ASN A 114 -8.65 2.19 -8.48
C ASN A 114 -8.20 3.65 -8.63
N ASP A 115 -7.60 3.95 -9.78
CA ASP A 115 -7.01 5.27 -10.05
C ASP A 115 -8.06 6.39 -10.21
N ASP A 116 -9.31 6.00 -10.47
CA ASP A 116 -10.50 6.86 -10.54
C ASP A 116 -11.19 7.09 -9.17
N ASP A 117 -10.82 6.36 -8.12
CA ASP A 117 -11.42 6.47 -6.78
C ASP A 117 -10.60 7.38 -5.87
N GLU A 118 -10.85 8.69 -5.95
CA GLU A 118 -10.15 9.70 -5.13
C GLU A 118 -10.29 9.43 -3.62
N ALA A 119 -11.45 8.93 -3.17
CA ALA A 119 -11.71 8.66 -1.76
C ALA A 119 -10.84 7.51 -1.24
N LEU A 120 -10.73 6.41 -2.00
CA LEU A 120 -9.86 5.29 -1.66
C LEU A 120 -8.40 5.75 -1.59
N GLN A 121 -7.95 6.55 -2.54
CA GLN A 121 -6.56 6.99 -2.59
C GLN A 121 -6.21 7.95 -1.46
N ARG A 122 -7.08 8.90 -1.16
CA ARG A 122 -6.95 9.77 0.00
C ARG A 122 -6.85 8.96 1.28
N LYS A 123 -7.67 7.90 1.41
CA LYS A 123 -7.62 6.98 2.55
C LYS A 123 -6.29 6.24 2.63
N ILE A 124 -5.76 5.75 1.50
CA ILE A 124 -4.44 5.10 1.44
C ILE A 124 -3.34 6.05 1.92
N VAL A 125 -3.22 7.23 1.31
CA VAL A 125 -2.17 8.21 1.66
C VAL A 125 -2.28 8.65 3.11
N THR A 126 -3.49 8.95 3.58
CA THR A 126 -3.73 9.36 4.97
C THR A 126 -3.31 8.26 5.96
N ASN A 127 -3.58 6.98 5.65
CA ASN A 127 -3.17 5.88 6.51
C ASN A 127 -1.66 5.66 6.50
N VAL A 128 -1.02 5.74 5.34
CA VAL A 128 0.45 5.63 5.22
C VAL A 128 1.12 6.75 6.03
N LEU A 129 0.73 8.00 5.81
CA LEU A 129 1.35 9.15 6.46
C LEU A 129 1.13 9.18 7.99
N ASN A 130 -0.07 8.81 8.46
CA ASN A 130 -0.38 8.88 9.89
C ASN A 130 0.16 7.70 10.72
N LYS A 131 0.38 6.54 10.09
CA LYS A 131 0.69 5.30 10.82
C LYS A 131 2.10 4.78 10.59
N ILE A 132 2.80 5.28 9.57
CA ILE A 132 4.14 4.80 9.21
C ILE A 132 5.12 5.94 9.39
N HIS A 133 6.04 5.78 10.35
CA HIS A 133 7.17 6.69 10.51
C HIS A 133 8.19 6.43 9.39
N VAL A 134 8.03 7.10 8.25
CA VAL A 134 8.74 6.79 6.99
C VAL A 134 10.26 6.68 7.20
N GLN A 135 10.86 7.63 7.90
CA GLN A 135 12.32 7.72 8.06
C GLN A 135 12.94 6.57 8.88
N SER A 136 12.16 5.80 9.64
CA SER A 136 12.70 4.62 10.36
C SER A 136 12.90 3.39 9.47
N TYR A 137 12.42 3.40 8.23
CA TYR A 137 12.53 2.25 7.33
C TYR A 137 13.69 2.37 6.35
N GLN A 138 14.09 1.25 5.77
CA GLN A 138 15.13 1.19 4.74
C GLN A 138 14.69 1.94 3.47
N GLN A 139 15.69 2.38 2.69
CA GLN A 139 15.51 3.20 1.48
C GLN A 139 14.38 2.71 0.56
N ARG A 140 14.30 1.40 0.28
CA ARG A 140 13.26 0.82 -0.59
C ARG A 140 11.84 1.11 -0.10
N ILE A 141 11.62 0.98 1.20
CA ILE A 141 10.30 1.17 1.82
C ILE A 141 9.94 2.65 1.82
N ARG A 142 10.91 3.53 2.11
CA ARG A 142 10.73 4.99 1.99
C ARG A 142 10.38 5.40 0.56
N ASN A 143 11.10 4.85 -0.41
CA ASN A 143 10.85 5.09 -1.83
C ASN A 143 9.42 4.72 -2.24
N LEU A 144 8.92 3.55 -1.79
CA LEU A 144 7.55 3.12 -2.08
C LEU A 144 6.51 4.04 -1.45
N THR A 145 6.74 4.52 -0.22
CA THR A 145 5.89 5.54 0.40
C THR A 145 5.85 6.83 -0.42
N PHE A 146 6.99 7.30 -0.92
CA PHE A 146 7.04 8.48 -1.78
C PHE A 146 6.35 8.23 -3.12
N GLN A 147 6.43 7.03 -3.71
CA GLN A 147 5.66 6.70 -4.92
C GLN A 147 4.15 6.77 -4.68
N ILE A 148 3.68 6.27 -3.53
CA ILE A 148 2.27 6.37 -3.13
C ILE A 148 1.83 7.83 -3.03
N ILE A 149 2.64 8.70 -2.41
CA ILE A 149 2.37 10.15 -2.32
C ILE A 149 2.35 10.78 -3.71
N ASP A 150 3.36 10.50 -4.53
CA ASP A 150 3.50 11.07 -5.86
C ASP A 150 2.32 10.71 -6.78
N ARG A 151 1.90 9.45 -6.76
CA ARG A 151 0.72 8.98 -7.50
C ARG A 151 -0.54 9.72 -7.05
N TYR A 152 -0.71 9.87 -5.74
CA TYR A 152 -1.87 10.58 -5.20
C TYR A 152 -1.87 12.04 -5.62
N LEU A 153 -0.71 12.70 -5.74
CA LEU A 153 -0.62 14.06 -6.25
C LEU A 153 -0.86 14.15 -7.77
N SER A 154 -0.53 13.12 -8.53
CA SER A 154 -0.57 13.15 -10.00
C SER A 154 -1.96 12.99 -10.63
N ILE A 155 -2.99 12.61 -9.87
CA ILE A 155 -4.36 12.48 -10.41
C ILE A 155 -5.00 13.81 -10.77
N LYS A 156 -5.63 13.88 -11.93
CA LYS A 156 -6.22 15.10 -12.48
C LYS A 156 -7.53 15.46 -11.78
N GLY A 157 -7.85 16.75 -11.75
CA GLY A 157 -9.02 17.30 -11.05
C GLY A 157 -8.55 17.97 -9.76
N LYS A 158 -8.85 19.27 -9.62
CA LYS A 158 -8.35 20.16 -8.57
C LYS A 158 -8.42 19.51 -7.19
N LYS A 159 -7.33 18.87 -6.75
CA LYS A 159 -7.33 18.17 -5.47
C LYS A 159 -7.35 19.20 -4.36
N LEU A 160 -8.50 19.29 -3.69
CA LEU A 160 -8.56 19.85 -2.36
C LEU A 160 -7.81 18.89 -1.43
N ILE A 161 -6.49 19.06 -1.37
CA ILE A 161 -5.66 18.49 -0.33
C ILE A 161 -5.78 19.42 0.86
N ASN A 162 -6.25 18.87 1.98
CA ASN A 162 -6.38 19.68 3.18
C ASN A 162 -4.99 19.99 3.77
N LYS A 163 -4.93 21.07 4.55
CA LYS A 163 -3.75 21.51 5.28
C LYS A 163 -3.02 20.39 6.02
N LYS A 164 -3.76 19.52 6.72
CA LYS A 164 -3.18 18.43 7.51
C LYS A 164 -2.38 17.48 6.63
N THR A 165 -2.95 17.04 5.51
CA THR A 165 -2.27 16.15 4.56
C THR A 165 -1.01 16.79 3.99
N ILE A 166 -1.01 18.09 3.71
CA ILE A 166 0.20 18.81 3.26
C ILE A 166 1.28 18.76 4.34
N ILE A 167 0.93 19.06 5.59
CA ILE A 167 1.87 18.99 6.72
C ILE A 167 2.39 17.57 6.89
N ASP A 168 1.52 16.56 6.87
CA ASP A 168 1.90 15.16 7.01
C ASP A 168 2.88 14.73 5.88
N ILE A 169 2.68 15.18 4.64
CA ILE A 169 3.62 14.94 3.52
C ILE A 169 4.97 15.58 3.81
N VAL A 170 5.01 16.87 4.19
CA VAL A 170 6.26 17.59 4.51
C VAL A 170 7.01 16.91 5.66
N THR A 171 6.31 16.50 6.72
CA THR A 171 6.91 15.75 7.82
C THR A 171 7.45 14.39 7.38
N SER A 172 6.77 13.71 6.45
CA SER A 172 7.21 12.39 5.98
C SER A 172 8.50 12.41 5.14
N ILE A 173 8.75 13.51 4.42
CA ILE A 173 9.94 13.67 3.56
C ILE A 173 11.15 14.24 4.32
N ASP A 174 10.93 14.86 5.48
CA ASP A 174 11.99 15.45 6.29
C ASP A 174 13.05 14.41 6.68
N GLY A 175 14.32 14.82 6.65
CA GLY A 175 15.45 13.95 6.98
C GLY A 175 15.87 12.93 5.93
N GLU A 176 15.23 12.85 4.75
CA GLU A 176 15.66 11.96 3.66
C GLU A 176 16.99 12.41 3.05
N ARG A 177 17.85 11.45 2.70
CA ARG A 177 19.19 11.69 2.15
C ARG A 177 19.52 10.87 0.91
N ASP A 178 18.75 9.82 0.62
CA ASP A 178 19.03 8.98 -0.54
C ASP A 178 18.70 9.72 -1.85
N PRO A 179 19.64 9.82 -2.81
CA PRO A 179 19.42 10.57 -4.05
C PRO A 179 18.20 10.09 -4.86
N ARG A 180 17.90 8.79 -4.87
CA ARG A 180 16.76 8.24 -5.64
C ARG A 180 15.43 8.67 -5.02
N ASN A 181 15.39 8.78 -3.71
CA ASN A 181 14.23 9.28 -2.99
C ASN A 181 14.11 10.80 -3.14
N LEU A 182 15.23 11.53 -3.05
CA LEU A 182 15.26 12.98 -3.22
C LEU A 182 14.72 13.42 -4.58
N MET A 183 15.05 12.71 -5.66
CA MET A 183 14.48 13.00 -6.99
C MET A 183 12.95 12.97 -6.97
N LEU A 184 12.37 11.93 -6.38
CA LEU A 184 10.91 11.79 -6.27
C LEU A 184 10.29 12.83 -5.32
N ILE A 185 11.00 13.19 -4.25
CA ILE A 185 10.58 14.24 -3.32
C ILE A 185 10.52 15.60 -4.03
N PHE A 186 11.46 15.93 -4.90
CA PHE A 186 11.40 17.18 -5.67
C PHE A 186 10.17 17.26 -6.56
N ASP A 187 9.77 16.15 -7.19
CA ASP A 187 8.53 16.08 -7.98
C ASP A 187 7.29 16.28 -7.10
N ILE A 188 7.25 15.63 -5.93
CA ILE A 188 6.18 15.78 -4.92
C ILE A 188 6.05 17.23 -4.48
N VAL A 189 7.16 17.87 -4.10
CA VAL A 189 7.17 19.27 -3.64
C VAL A 189 6.73 20.21 -4.75
N THR A 190 7.17 19.96 -5.99
CA THR A 190 6.75 20.76 -7.16
C THR A 190 5.24 20.68 -7.36
N LYS A 191 4.65 19.48 -7.32
CA LYS A 191 3.19 19.29 -7.42
C LYS A 191 2.45 19.99 -6.29
N LEU A 192 2.95 19.91 -5.05
CA LEU A 192 2.33 20.61 -3.92
C LEU A 192 2.33 22.13 -4.12
N VAL A 193 3.46 22.73 -4.49
CA VAL A 193 3.59 24.19 -4.64
C VAL A 193 2.81 24.70 -5.85
N CYS A 194 2.81 23.95 -6.96
CA CYS A 194 2.18 24.40 -8.20
C CYS A 194 0.68 24.11 -8.27
N GLU A 195 0.18 23.07 -7.58
CA GLU A 195 -1.19 22.56 -7.77
C GLU A 195 -2.07 22.66 -6.51
N CYS A 196 -1.51 22.89 -5.32
CA CYS A 196 -2.26 22.92 -4.06
C CYS A 196 -2.25 24.32 -3.42
N ASP A 197 -3.32 24.66 -2.69
CA ASP A 197 -3.29 25.84 -1.80
C ASP A 197 -2.53 25.48 -0.51
N ILE A 198 -1.29 25.95 -0.43
CA ILE A 198 -0.41 25.74 0.72
C ILE A 198 -0.51 26.86 1.77
N SER A 199 -1.34 27.89 1.56
CA SER A 199 -1.34 29.12 2.36
C SER A 199 -1.59 28.85 3.85
N GLU A 200 -2.55 27.99 4.17
CA GLU A 200 -2.88 27.66 5.57
C GLU A 200 -1.83 26.76 6.23
N ALA A 201 -1.22 25.85 5.45
CA ALA A 201 -0.13 25.00 5.94
C ALA A 201 1.12 25.82 6.23
N TYR A 202 1.45 26.75 5.32
CA TYR A 202 2.53 27.71 5.48
C TYR A 202 2.34 28.58 6.72
N LYS A 203 1.18 29.21 6.93
CA LYS A 203 0.95 30.04 8.13
C LYS A 203 1.15 29.27 9.44
N ALA A 204 0.75 28.00 9.47
CA ALA A 204 0.86 27.17 10.66
C ALA A 204 2.29 26.79 11.02
N SER A 205 3.19 26.62 10.03
CA SER A 205 4.59 26.38 10.33
C SER A 205 5.25 27.61 10.96
N TYR A 206 4.90 28.83 10.52
CA TYR A 206 5.47 30.07 11.05
C TYR A 206 4.99 30.44 12.46
N SER A 207 3.77 30.11 12.86
CA SER A 207 3.30 30.36 14.24
C SER A 207 4.12 29.62 15.30
N ASN A 208 4.84 28.55 14.94
CA ASN A 208 5.73 27.82 15.86
C ASN A 208 7.13 28.45 15.97
N TYR A 209 7.45 29.47 15.17
CA TYR A 209 8.76 30.14 15.14
C TYR A 209 8.67 31.64 15.48
N SER A 210 7.49 32.18 15.79
CA SER A 210 7.38 33.52 16.36
C SER A 210 7.74 33.48 17.85
N ILE A 211 8.95 33.97 18.14
CA ILE A 211 9.45 34.31 19.48
C ILE A 211 8.63 35.47 20.06
#